data_AF-A0A6F8XWU9-F1
#
_entry.id   AF-A0A6F8XWU9-F1
#
_cell.length_a   1.000
_cell.length_b   1.000
_cell.length_c   1.000
_cell.angle_alpha   90.00
_cell.angle_beta   90.00
_cell.angle_gamma   90.00
#
_symmetry.space_group_name_H-M   'P 1'
#
loop_
_entity.id
_entity.type
_entity.pdbx_description
1 polymer ?
#
loop_
_entity_poly.entity_id
_entity_poly.type
_entity_poly.pdbx_seq_one_letter_code
_entity_poly.pdbx_strand_id
1 'polypeptide(L)'
;MRLLAAVVVIGGLLVSAQPALAGTPAAGDGAAALPAARGEGWQPEIQTPDPVTLPRTTKEITPFATPLSPTQPKALSGATKGPGATLKADGAARAAIRRADMPTLRGASPQAGPDDPPTGLYCTEAITRSTSVSGTPNQTNYAASVSYLAEFGCNFWLDAAYIATGVIDRGRFDGQLLYTSAPRSYGQTYYGASSGGVGIPAELFDGGRNVEIAFELYLLAPIGVYWGGCFPIPGLRYLLCEGLGTDLLHIVVGTGPFGTGLQPPVIRHVALGDSYSSGTGAPPYSDALCRRSPATFSNLITGTLLPGLPVDRPTLAACHGAKTIDLYASQHPGVPPQLDAIQPHTRLVTLTIGGNDLGFAAKLTGCYLGADCSGGGPLVTPQELSQVQVQLTALYRQIRAEMHPSGKLMVLSYPAVVPNPDDSADPPPAQDRCPDLGSNLIESERRAIYAATVQTDRMIRDAVVATGDSRVVYVNGLELFRGHRLCSASGVWANGLTSPLADSFHPNAPGYQAMATRVAQVLPPL
;
A
#
# COMPACT_ATOMS: atom_id res chain seq x y z
N MET A 1 -3.86 27.57 52.77
CA MET A 1 -4.06 26.69 53.95
C MET A 1 -4.03 25.26 53.43
N ARG A 2 -3.00 24.50 53.78
CA ARG A 2 -2.69 23.17 53.22
C ARG A 2 -3.56 22.11 53.89
N LEU A 3 -4.35 21.34 53.13
CA LEU A 3 -4.91 20.08 53.62
C LEU A 3 -3.97 18.95 53.20
N LEU A 4 -3.30 18.35 54.18
CA LEU A 4 -2.72 17.02 54.04
C LEU A 4 -3.87 16.00 53.97
N ALA A 5 -3.92 15.22 52.89
CA ALA A 5 -4.65 13.96 52.87
C ALA A 5 -3.68 12.87 52.42
N ALA A 6 -3.44 11.93 53.33
CA ALA A 6 -2.55 10.80 53.15
C ALA A 6 -3.09 9.85 52.08
N VAL A 7 -2.26 9.50 51.09
CA VAL A 7 -2.51 8.37 50.19
C VAL A 7 -1.64 7.21 50.65
N VAL A 8 -2.34 6.14 51.04
CA VAL A 8 -1.80 4.86 51.51
C VAL A 8 -1.12 4.14 50.34
N VAL A 9 0.18 3.92 50.47
CA VAL A 9 0.96 3.01 49.61
C VAL A 9 0.75 1.59 50.14
N ILE A 10 0.00 0.76 49.42
CA ILE A 10 -0.01 -0.69 49.64
C ILE A 10 1.02 -1.30 48.69
N GLY A 11 2.12 -1.76 49.27
CA GLY A 11 3.10 -2.61 48.62
C GLY A 11 2.73 -4.09 48.75
N GLY A 12 3.24 -4.87 47.79
CA GLY A 12 3.40 -6.32 47.86
C GLY A 12 3.55 -6.90 46.45
N LEU A 13 4.42 -7.87 46.18
CA LEU A 13 5.42 -8.57 46.98
C LEU A 13 6.34 -9.31 45.97
N LEU A 14 7.65 -9.26 46.22
CA LEU A 14 8.65 -10.35 46.12
C LEU A 14 8.52 -11.41 44.99
N VAL A 15 9.52 -11.42 44.11
CA VAL A 15 10.16 -12.67 43.64
C VAL A 15 11.68 -12.53 43.73
N SER A 16 12.27 -13.60 44.26
CA SER A 16 13.65 -13.88 44.66
C SER A 16 14.74 -13.65 43.62
N ALA A 17 15.85 -13.06 44.07
CA ALA A 17 17.15 -13.05 43.40
C ALA A 17 18.11 -14.02 44.10
N GLN A 18 18.84 -14.83 43.33
CA GLN A 18 20.09 -15.52 43.69
C GLN A 18 20.92 -15.72 42.39
N PRO A 19 22.25 -15.96 42.48
CA PRO A 19 23.28 -14.94 42.66
C PRO A 19 24.14 -14.75 41.39
N ALA A 20 24.84 -13.62 41.34
CA ALA A 20 25.82 -13.31 40.31
C ALA A 20 27.04 -14.25 40.38
N LEU A 21 27.41 -14.83 39.23
CA LEU A 21 28.74 -15.36 38.98
C LEU A 21 29.42 -14.47 37.93
N ALA A 22 30.59 -13.97 38.32
CA ALA A 22 31.43 -13.08 37.56
C ALA A 22 32.07 -13.81 36.36
N GLY A 23 32.04 -13.14 35.19
CA GLY A 23 32.83 -13.48 34.02
C GLY A 23 32.84 -12.28 33.07
N THR A 24 33.95 -11.55 33.00
CA THR A 24 34.26 -10.55 31.97
C THR A 24 35.25 -11.17 30.95
N PRO A 25 35.49 -10.55 29.79
CA PRO A 25 34.58 -10.40 28.66
C PRO A 25 35.17 -11.08 27.41
N ALA A 26 34.32 -11.55 26.49
CA ALA A 26 34.74 -11.90 25.13
C ALA A 26 34.03 -10.97 24.14
N ALA A 27 34.84 -10.22 23.39
CA ALA A 27 34.40 -9.39 22.28
C ALA A 27 33.70 -10.26 21.23
N GLY A 28 32.52 -9.81 20.80
CA GLY A 28 31.75 -10.42 19.73
C GLY A 28 30.67 -9.45 19.31
N ASP A 29 30.91 -8.73 18.21
CA ASP A 29 29.95 -7.87 17.55
C ASP A 29 28.72 -8.69 17.16
N GLY A 30 27.68 -8.62 17.99
CA GLY A 30 26.39 -9.25 17.78
C GLY A 30 25.29 -8.19 17.73
N ALA A 31 25.33 -7.34 16.71
CA ALA A 31 24.13 -6.61 16.31
C ALA A 31 23.10 -7.67 15.91
N ALA A 32 22.09 -7.89 16.76
CA ALA A 32 20.96 -8.75 16.43
C ALA A 32 20.38 -8.26 15.09
N ALA A 33 20.57 -9.07 14.05
CA ALA A 33 20.03 -8.78 12.74
C ALA A 33 18.50 -8.69 12.88
N LEU A 34 17.96 -7.52 12.53
CA LEU A 34 16.53 -7.33 12.35
C LEU A 34 16.03 -8.42 11.39
N PRO A 35 14.91 -9.10 11.69
CA PRO A 35 14.33 -10.03 10.74
C PRO A 35 14.08 -9.29 9.42
N ALA A 36 14.50 -9.91 8.31
CA ALA A 36 14.40 -9.32 6.99
C ALA A 36 12.99 -8.76 6.77
N ALA A 37 12.91 -7.45 6.51
CA ALA A 37 11.68 -6.78 6.14
C ALA A 37 11.04 -7.56 4.98
N ARG A 38 9.83 -8.08 5.17
CA ARG A 38 8.98 -8.55 4.06
C ARG A 38 8.36 -7.34 3.39
N GLY A 39 9.23 -6.49 2.81
CA GLY A 39 8.91 -5.16 2.32
C GLY A 39 8.94 -5.03 0.80
N GLU A 40 9.07 -6.13 0.05
CA GLU A 40 8.78 -6.10 -1.37
C GLU A 40 7.27 -6.31 -1.53
N GLY A 41 6.52 -5.20 -1.62
CA GLY A 41 5.14 -5.27 -2.09
C GLY A 41 5.12 -6.02 -3.41
N TRP A 42 4.03 -6.75 -3.69
CA TRP A 42 3.91 -7.54 -4.91
C TRP A 42 4.21 -6.64 -6.10
N GLN A 43 5.41 -6.78 -6.63
CA GLN A 43 5.64 -6.59 -8.03
C GLN A 43 5.36 -7.99 -8.58
N PRO A 44 4.52 -8.13 -9.62
CA PRO A 44 4.61 -9.35 -10.37
C PRO A 44 6.09 -9.49 -10.70
N GLU A 45 6.67 -10.66 -10.49
CA GLU A 45 7.94 -10.96 -11.13
C GLU A 45 7.64 -10.94 -12.62
N ILE A 46 7.64 -9.75 -13.21
CA ILE A 46 7.46 -9.54 -14.64
C ILE A 46 8.75 -10.10 -15.18
N GLN A 47 8.73 -11.39 -15.51
CA GLN A 47 9.82 -12.01 -16.22
C GLN A 47 9.91 -11.26 -17.53
N THR A 48 10.88 -10.36 -17.64
CA THR A 48 11.22 -9.74 -18.92
C THR A 48 11.39 -10.90 -19.88
N PRO A 49 10.51 -11.05 -20.88
CA PRO A 49 10.55 -12.23 -21.72
C PRO A 49 11.91 -12.28 -22.41
N ASP A 50 12.52 -13.47 -22.46
CA ASP A 50 13.81 -13.63 -23.11
C ASP A 50 13.75 -13.09 -24.55
N PRO A 51 14.83 -12.47 -25.05
CA PRO A 51 14.87 -12.05 -26.44
C PRO A 51 14.65 -13.23 -27.39
N VAL A 52 13.84 -13.03 -28.43
CA VAL A 52 13.67 -13.98 -29.52
C VAL A 52 14.54 -13.58 -30.70
N THR A 53 15.30 -14.53 -31.25
CA THR A 53 16.02 -14.33 -32.51
C THR A 53 15.03 -14.46 -33.66
N LEU A 54 14.87 -13.38 -34.43
CA LEU A 54 13.97 -13.39 -35.57
C LEU A 54 14.47 -14.35 -36.67
N PRO A 55 13.56 -15.11 -37.30
CA PRO A 55 13.95 -16.10 -38.30
C PRO A 55 14.62 -15.45 -39.51
N ARG A 56 15.60 -16.15 -40.09
CA ARG A 56 16.41 -15.70 -41.24
C ARG A 56 17.20 -14.39 -41.00
N THR A 57 17.33 -13.95 -39.74
CA THR A 57 18.13 -12.80 -39.33
C THR A 57 18.98 -13.13 -38.11
N THR A 58 19.96 -12.28 -37.78
CA THR A 58 20.69 -12.30 -36.50
C THR A 58 20.09 -11.34 -35.47
N LYS A 59 18.92 -10.75 -35.75
CA LYS A 59 18.32 -9.73 -34.90
C LYS A 59 17.58 -10.37 -33.74
N GLU A 60 17.91 -9.97 -32.52
CA GLU A 60 17.14 -10.29 -31.32
C GLU A 60 16.10 -9.22 -31.04
N ILE A 61 14.90 -9.64 -30.63
CA ILE A 61 13.82 -8.75 -30.23
C ILE A 61 13.26 -9.22 -28.90
N THR A 62 13.11 -8.30 -27.96
CA THR A 62 12.42 -8.56 -26.69
C THR A 62 10.91 -8.34 -26.88
N PRO A 63 10.07 -9.35 -26.64
CA PRO A 63 8.62 -9.19 -26.68
C PRO A 63 8.13 -8.09 -25.73
N PHE A 64 7.04 -7.42 -26.10
CA PHE A 64 6.41 -6.34 -25.34
C PHE A 64 7.32 -5.14 -25.01
N ALA A 65 8.40 -4.94 -25.77
CA ALA A 65 9.31 -3.80 -25.60
C ALA A 65 8.69 -2.46 -26.06
N THR A 66 7.61 -2.49 -26.83
CA THR A 66 6.90 -1.30 -27.31
C THR A 66 5.62 -1.03 -26.50
N PRO A 67 5.33 0.23 -26.17
CA PRO A 67 4.04 0.58 -25.57
C PRO A 67 2.88 0.18 -26.49
N LEU A 68 1.95 -0.61 -25.96
CA LEU A 68 0.84 -1.18 -26.74
C LEU A 68 -0.43 -0.36 -26.57
N SER A 69 -0.81 0.34 -27.63
CA SER A 69 -2.08 1.09 -27.75
C SER A 69 -2.93 0.56 -28.91
N PRO A 70 -4.26 0.63 -28.84
CA PRO A 70 -5.12 0.19 -29.94
C PRO A 70 -4.79 0.88 -31.25
N THR A 71 -4.66 0.10 -32.31
CA THR A 71 -4.42 0.58 -33.68
C THR A 71 -5.51 0.12 -34.63
N GLN A 72 -5.72 0.87 -35.69
CA GLN A 72 -6.68 0.50 -36.73
C GLN A 72 -6.11 -0.62 -37.61
N PRO A 73 -6.98 -1.50 -38.15
CA PRO A 73 -6.59 -2.43 -39.21
C PRO A 73 -5.82 -1.74 -40.34
N LYS A 74 -4.79 -2.40 -40.88
CA LYS A 74 -3.91 -1.86 -41.93
C LYS A 74 -3.85 -2.82 -43.11
N ALA A 75 -3.87 -2.31 -44.33
CA ALA A 75 -3.76 -3.15 -45.53
C ALA A 75 -3.02 -2.44 -46.66
N LEU A 76 -2.28 -3.20 -47.46
CA LEU A 76 -1.72 -2.75 -48.73
C LEU A 76 -2.81 -2.63 -49.80
N SER A 77 -2.55 -1.80 -50.80
CA SER A 77 -3.42 -1.72 -51.99
C SER A 77 -3.54 -3.08 -52.67
N GLY A 78 -4.78 -3.49 -52.96
CA GLY A 78 -5.13 -4.76 -53.60
C GLY A 78 -5.06 -5.99 -52.69
N ALA A 79 -4.84 -5.84 -51.37
CA ALA A 79 -4.90 -6.95 -50.44
C ALA A 79 -6.31 -7.57 -50.40
N THR A 80 -6.37 -8.90 -50.33
CA THR A 80 -7.65 -9.60 -50.20
C THR A 80 -8.23 -9.32 -48.82
N LYS A 81 -9.45 -8.80 -48.76
CA LYS A 81 -10.16 -8.46 -47.52
C LYS A 81 -10.80 -9.72 -46.93
N GLY A 82 -10.56 -9.99 -45.67
CA GLY A 82 -11.11 -11.11 -44.89
C GLY A 82 -10.83 -10.88 -43.41
N PRO A 83 -11.26 -11.75 -42.47
CA PRO A 83 -10.85 -11.64 -41.08
C PRO A 83 -9.37 -12.03 -40.89
N GLY A 84 -8.71 -11.46 -39.88
CA GLY A 84 -7.34 -11.83 -39.51
C GLY A 84 -6.24 -11.24 -40.41
N ALA A 85 -5.04 -11.84 -40.35
CA ALA A 85 -3.92 -11.45 -41.18
C ALA A 85 -3.99 -12.15 -42.54
N THR A 86 -4.00 -11.40 -43.65
CA THR A 86 -4.07 -11.97 -45.00
C THR A 86 -2.78 -11.79 -45.76
N LEU A 87 -2.51 -12.73 -46.68
CA LEU A 87 -1.36 -12.67 -47.57
C LEU A 87 -1.71 -11.98 -48.91
N LYS A 88 -0.74 -11.25 -49.44
CA LYS A 88 -0.72 -10.76 -50.82
C LYS A 88 0.24 -11.64 -51.64
N ALA A 89 -0.34 -12.56 -52.41
CA ALA A 89 0.38 -13.46 -53.30
C ALA A 89 -0.23 -13.42 -54.71
N ASP A 90 0.62 -13.35 -55.75
CA ASP A 90 0.19 -13.54 -57.13
C ASP A 90 -0.19 -15.01 -57.42
N GLY A 91 -0.69 -15.29 -58.63
CA GLY A 91 -1.16 -16.63 -58.99
C GLY A 91 -0.09 -17.74 -58.90
N ALA A 92 1.18 -17.41 -59.14
CA ALA A 92 2.29 -18.35 -59.09
C ALA A 92 2.71 -18.65 -57.64
N ALA A 93 2.77 -17.63 -56.79
CA ALA A 93 3.04 -17.79 -55.36
C ALA A 93 1.93 -18.59 -54.64
N ARG A 94 0.65 -18.37 -54.98
CA ARG A 94 -0.46 -19.20 -54.49
C ARG A 94 -0.32 -20.67 -54.89
N ALA A 95 0.22 -20.94 -56.09
CA ALA A 95 0.48 -22.30 -56.55
C ALA A 95 1.69 -22.94 -55.87
N ALA A 96 2.73 -22.16 -55.53
CA ALA A 96 3.91 -22.64 -54.81
C ALA A 96 3.58 -23.07 -53.37
N ILE A 97 2.75 -22.28 -52.66
CA ILE A 97 2.26 -22.62 -51.32
C ILE A 97 1.44 -23.92 -51.34
N ARG A 98 0.62 -24.13 -52.38
CA ARG A 98 -0.16 -25.37 -52.57
C ARG A 98 0.67 -26.58 -52.98
N ARG A 99 1.88 -26.40 -53.52
CA ARG A 99 2.77 -27.50 -53.94
C ARG A 99 3.67 -28.03 -52.82
N ALA A 100 3.76 -27.32 -51.71
CA ALA A 100 4.47 -27.80 -50.52
C ALA A 100 3.59 -28.84 -49.79
N ASP A 101 3.39 -29.99 -50.41
CA ASP A 101 2.65 -31.13 -49.87
C ASP A 101 3.62 -32.10 -49.15
N MET A 102 3.27 -32.47 -47.90
CA MET A 102 3.35 -33.82 -47.25
C MET A 102 3.99 -33.87 -45.84
N PRO A 103 3.53 -34.75 -44.90
CA PRO A 103 2.43 -35.72 -44.96
C PRO A 103 1.31 -35.50 -43.94
N THR A 104 0.14 -36.03 -44.29
CA THR A 104 -1.04 -36.23 -43.43
C THR A 104 -0.72 -36.86 -42.08
N LEU A 105 -1.09 -36.19 -40.98
CA LEU A 105 -1.30 -36.82 -39.67
C LEU A 105 -2.74 -36.55 -39.22
N ARG A 106 -3.36 -37.65 -38.76
CA ARG A 106 -4.80 -37.83 -38.54
C ARG A 106 -5.35 -36.86 -37.50
N GLY A 107 -6.34 -36.09 -37.92
CA GLY A 107 -7.19 -35.26 -37.06
C GLY A 107 -7.72 -34.04 -37.80
N ALA A 108 -8.46 -34.26 -38.90
CA ALA A 108 -8.97 -33.25 -39.85
C ALA A 108 -7.87 -32.43 -40.57
N SER A 109 -7.52 -32.89 -41.76
CA SER A 109 -6.65 -32.23 -42.73
C SER A 109 -7.25 -30.90 -43.22
N PRO A 110 -6.52 -29.77 -43.30
CA PRO A 110 -6.88 -28.70 -44.20
C PRO A 110 -6.28 -29.05 -45.57
N GLN A 111 -6.84 -30.07 -46.23
CA GLN A 111 -6.72 -30.11 -47.67
C GLN A 111 -7.59 -28.98 -48.20
N ALA A 112 -6.96 -28.01 -48.86
CA ALA A 112 -7.64 -27.07 -49.72
C ALA A 112 -8.48 -27.85 -50.74
N GLY A 113 -9.77 -28.01 -50.44
CA GLY A 113 -10.73 -28.68 -51.31
C GLY A 113 -11.13 -27.77 -52.47
N PRO A 114 -11.86 -28.30 -53.47
CA PRO A 114 -12.52 -27.47 -54.49
C PRO A 114 -13.51 -26.43 -53.90
N ASP A 115 -13.77 -26.49 -52.59
CA ASP A 115 -14.57 -25.57 -51.79
C ASP A 115 -13.73 -24.61 -50.90
N ASP A 116 -12.43 -24.44 -51.16
CA ASP A 116 -11.62 -23.40 -50.50
C ASP A 116 -12.32 -22.04 -50.59
N PRO A 117 -12.48 -21.29 -49.48
CA PRO A 117 -13.33 -20.12 -49.47
C PRO A 117 -12.83 -19.08 -50.49
N PRO A 118 -13.72 -18.38 -51.21
CA PRO A 118 -13.35 -17.43 -52.28
C PRO A 118 -12.47 -16.25 -51.84
N THR A 119 -12.01 -16.22 -50.58
CA THR A 119 -11.45 -15.07 -49.84
C THR A 119 -9.94 -15.10 -49.60
N GLY A 120 -9.17 -16.08 -50.12
CA GLY A 120 -7.69 -16.05 -50.13
C GLY A 120 -6.98 -16.74 -48.94
N LEU A 121 -5.66 -16.51 -48.81
CA LEU A 121 -4.79 -17.10 -47.76
C LEU A 121 -4.73 -16.18 -46.54
N TYR A 122 -4.90 -16.75 -45.35
CA TYR A 122 -4.97 -15.98 -44.11
C TYR A 122 -4.62 -16.81 -42.86
N CYS A 123 -4.33 -16.09 -41.77
CA CYS A 123 -4.29 -16.61 -40.42
C CYS A 123 -5.38 -15.94 -39.57
N THR A 124 -5.94 -16.70 -38.64
CA THR A 124 -6.89 -16.22 -37.63
C THR A 124 -6.35 -16.47 -36.24
N GLU A 125 -6.53 -15.47 -35.39
CA GLU A 125 -6.15 -15.49 -33.99
C GLU A 125 -7.39 -15.64 -33.11
N ALA A 126 -7.26 -16.39 -32.03
CA ALA A 126 -8.30 -16.58 -31.03
C ALA A 126 -7.70 -16.49 -29.63
N ILE A 127 -8.46 -15.91 -28.70
CA ILE A 127 -8.11 -15.92 -27.28
C ILE A 127 -9.34 -16.35 -26.49
N THR A 128 -9.22 -17.46 -25.78
CA THR A 128 -10.18 -17.85 -24.74
C THR A 128 -9.60 -17.47 -23.38
N ARG A 129 -10.47 -17.03 -22.46
CA ARG A 129 -10.06 -16.57 -21.13
C ARG A 129 -11.06 -16.98 -20.07
N SER A 130 -10.56 -17.17 -18.85
CA SER A 130 -11.38 -17.33 -17.65
C SER A 130 -10.85 -16.42 -16.54
N THR A 131 -11.76 -15.93 -15.71
CA THR A 131 -11.43 -15.15 -14.53
C THR A 131 -12.13 -15.73 -13.31
N SER A 132 -11.44 -15.76 -12.18
CA SER A 132 -12.03 -16.15 -10.90
C SER A 132 -11.47 -15.27 -9.78
N VAL A 133 -12.21 -15.16 -8.69
CA VAL A 133 -11.78 -14.43 -7.49
C VAL A 133 -11.84 -15.40 -6.31
N SER A 134 -10.76 -15.46 -5.54
CA SER A 134 -10.68 -16.19 -4.28
C SER A 134 -10.76 -15.24 -3.09
N GLY A 135 -11.47 -15.63 -2.03
CA GLY A 135 -11.53 -14.87 -0.78
C GLY A 135 -12.51 -13.68 -0.79
N THR A 136 -12.46 -12.87 0.27
CA THR A 136 -13.21 -11.61 0.39
C THR A 136 -12.25 -10.41 0.46
N PRO A 137 -12.63 -9.19 0.01
CA PRO A 137 -11.77 -7.99 0.03
C PRO A 137 -11.03 -7.77 1.35
N ASN A 138 -11.66 -8.26 2.43
CA ASN A 138 -11.26 -8.44 3.82
C ASN A 138 -9.91 -9.11 4.16
N GLN A 139 -9.45 -10.01 3.30
CA GLN A 139 -8.61 -11.15 3.70
C GLN A 139 -7.26 -11.18 2.98
N THR A 140 -6.27 -11.79 3.61
CA THR A 140 -4.90 -11.96 3.08
C THR A 140 -4.78 -12.85 1.85
N ASN A 141 -5.85 -13.55 1.45
CA ASN A 141 -5.88 -14.44 0.28
C ASN A 141 -6.84 -13.95 -0.81
N TYR A 142 -7.15 -12.64 -0.81
CA TYR A 142 -8.10 -12.04 -1.76
C TYR A 142 -7.42 -11.77 -3.10
N ALA A 143 -7.57 -12.68 -4.04
CA ALA A 143 -6.88 -12.61 -5.32
C ALA A 143 -7.82 -12.85 -6.49
N ALA A 144 -7.49 -12.29 -7.65
CA ALA A 144 -8.05 -12.73 -8.90
C ALA A 144 -7.07 -13.62 -9.65
N SER A 145 -7.59 -14.63 -10.33
CA SER A 145 -6.83 -15.39 -11.33
C SER A 145 -7.34 -15.05 -12.71
N VAL A 146 -6.42 -14.73 -13.62
CA VAL A 146 -6.69 -14.55 -15.04
C VAL A 146 -5.97 -15.67 -15.77
N SER A 147 -6.70 -16.56 -16.42
CA SER A 147 -6.13 -17.64 -17.21
C SER A 147 -6.56 -17.53 -18.66
N TYR A 148 -5.70 -17.95 -19.58
CA TYR A 148 -5.93 -17.81 -21.00
C TYR A 148 -5.39 -19.01 -21.80
N LEU A 149 -5.96 -19.17 -22.99
CA LEU A 149 -5.40 -19.91 -24.11
C LEU A 149 -5.51 -19.00 -25.34
N ALA A 150 -4.36 -18.63 -25.90
CA ALA A 150 -4.21 -17.80 -27.09
C ALA A 150 -3.63 -18.64 -28.22
N GLU A 151 -4.28 -18.64 -29.38
CA GLU A 151 -4.00 -19.54 -30.48
C GLU A 151 -4.03 -18.77 -31.80
N PHE A 152 -3.22 -19.20 -32.76
CA PHE A 152 -3.38 -18.81 -34.15
C PHE A 152 -3.49 -20.06 -35.03
N GLY A 153 -4.22 -19.93 -36.13
CA GLY A 153 -4.32 -20.96 -37.16
C GLY A 153 -4.26 -20.33 -38.54
N CYS A 154 -3.51 -20.94 -39.45
CA CYS A 154 -3.34 -20.50 -40.83
C CYS A 154 -3.83 -21.58 -41.78
N ASN A 155 -4.43 -21.17 -42.90
CA ASN A 155 -4.77 -22.10 -43.99
C ASN A 155 -3.59 -22.39 -44.94
N PHE A 156 -2.38 -22.00 -44.56
CA PHE A 156 -1.14 -22.22 -45.28
C PHE A 156 0.04 -22.39 -44.32
N TRP A 157 1.13 -22.98 -44.80
CA TRP A 157 2.29 -23.31 -43.98
C TRP A 157 3.16 -22.07 -43.73
N LEU A 158 3.48 -21.81 -42.47
CA LEU A 158 4.49 -20.82 -42.06
C LEU A 158 5.87 -21.48 -41.99
N ASP A 159 6.91 -20.78 -42.42
CA ASP A 159 8.30 -21.21 -42.22
C ASP A 159 8.65 -21.23 -40.73
N ALA A 160 8.18 -20.22 -40.00
CA ALA A 160 8.32 -20.12 -38.55
C ALA A 160 7.24 -19.20 -37.93
N ALA A 161 6.94 -19.43 -36.66
CA ALA A 161 6.18 -18.52 -35.82
C ALA A 161 6.84 -18.38 -34.45
N TYR A 162 6.89 -17.16 -33.92
CA TYR A 162 7.27 -16.88 -32.54
C TYR A 162 6.11 -16.21 -31.84
N ILE A 163 5.82 -16.66 -30.62
CA ILE A 163 4.66 -16.18 -29.88
C ILE A 163 5.03 -15.86 -28.43
N ALA A 164 4.41 -14.82 -27.90
CA ALA A 164 4.42 -14.50 -26.48
C ALA A 164 3.06 -13.92 -26.08
N THR A 165 2.67 -14.10 -24.82
CA THR A 165 1.40 -13.55 -24.32
C THR A 165 1.66 -12.75 -23.06
N GLY A 166 0.98 -11.61 -22.93
CA GLY A 166 1.05 -10.76 -21.75
C GLY A 166 -0.33 -10.43 -21.22
N VAL A 167 -0.40 -10.11 -19.92
CA VAL A 167 -1.58 -9.51 -19.29
C VAL A 167 -1.23 -8.08 -18.95
N ILE A 168 -1.96 -7.13 -19.53
CA ILE A 168 -1.73 -5.69 -19.41
C ILE A 168 -2.80 -5.10 -18.49
N ASP A 169 -2.39 -4.31 -17.50
CA ASP A 169 -3.31 -3.47 -16.74
C ASP A 169 -3.91 -2.39 -17.65
N ARG A 170 -5.23 -2.26 -17.63
CA ARG A 170 -6.01 -1.24 -18.36
C ARG A 170 -6.85 -0.38 -17.41
N GLY A 171 -6.48 -0.37 -16.14
CA GLY A 171 -7.12 0.37 -15.06
C GLY A 171 -6.23 1.51 -14.58
N ARG A 172 -5.85 1.49 -13.29
CA ARG A 172 -5.07 2.55 -12.65
C ARG A 172 -3.64 2.64 -13.23
N PHE A 173 -3.10 1.54 -13.71
CA PHE A 173 -1.72 1.44 -14.21
C PHE A 173 -1.70 1.08 -15.70
N ASP A 174 -2.53 1.76 -16.50
CA ASP A 174 -2.70 1.44 -17.92
C ASP A 174 -1.37 1.29 -18.66
N GLY A 175 -1.18 0.14 -19.32
CA GLY A 175 0.03 -0.21 -20.07
C GLY A 175 1.06 -1.01 -19.27
N GLN A 176 0.93 -1.13 -17.95
CA GLN A 176 1.82 -1.98 -17.15
C GLN A 176 1.56 -3.46 -17.42
N LEU A 177 2.62 -4.23 -17.71
CA LEU A 177 2.54 -5.68 -17.79
C LEU A 177 2.44 -6.28 -16.39
N LEU A 178 1.46 -7.13 -16.17
CA LEU A 178 1.27 -7.90 -14.93
C LEU A 178 1.87 -9.31 -15.05
N TYR A 179 2.03 -9.78 -16.28
CA TYR A 179 2.52 -11.09 -16.60
C TYR A 179 2.95 -11.14 -18.06
N THR A 180 3.95 -11.95 -18.33
CA THR A 180 4.45 -12.31 -19.66
C THR A 180 4.79 -13.79 -19.66
N SER A 181 4.38 -14.51 -20.70
CA SER A 181 4.78 -15.89 -20.89
C SER A 181 6.21 -15.97 -21.43
N ALA A 182 6.92 -17.05 -21.12
CA ALA A 182 8.12 -17.40 -21.87
C ALA A 182 7.80 -17.51 -23.37
N PRO A 183 8.61 -16.89 -24.25
CA PRO A 183 8.37 -16.96 -25.69
C PRO A 183 8.48 -18.39 -26.20
N ARG A 184 7.64 -18.74 -27.18
CA ARG A 184 7.69 -20.06 -27.85
C ARG A 184 7.96 -19.87 -29.34
N SER A 185 8.74 -20.78 -29.89
CA SER A 185 9.01 -20.85 -31.33
C SER A 185 8.42 -22.12 -31.92
N TYR A 186 7.88 -22.00 -33.12
CA TYR A 186 7.34 -23.09 -33.93
C TYR A 186 8.00 -22.98 -35.29
N GLY A 187 8.74 -24.01 -35.70
CA GLY A 187 9.21 -24.12 -37.08
C GLY A 187 8.17 -24.89 -37.89
N GLN A 188 7.93 -24.48 -39.14
CA GLN A 188 7.13 -25.26 -40.10
C GLN A 188 5.75 -25.65 -39.53
N THR A 189 4.81 -24.70 -39.48
CA THR A 189 3.52 -24.92 -38.80
C THR A 189 2.33 -24.24 -39.47
N TYR A 190 1.13 -24.80 -39.26
CA TYR A 190 -0.16 -24.13 -39.50
C TYR A 190 -0.72 -23.47 -38.24
N TYR A 191 -0.20 -23.83 -37.06
CA TYR A 191 -0.83 -23.54 -35.78
C TYR A 191 0.22 -23.29 -34.69
N GLY A 192 -0.14 -22.44 -33.73
CA GLY A 192 0.64 -22.28 -32.52
C GLY A 192 -0.22 -21.73 -31.40
N ALA A 193 0.19 -22.04 -30.16
CA ALA A 193 -0.58 -21.69 -28.98
C ALA A 193 0.29 -21.32 -27.79
N SER A 194 -0.23 -20.39 -26.99
CA SER A 194 0.30 -20.02 -25.69
C SER A 194 -0.84 -20.10 -24.68
N SER A 195 -0.59 -20.73 -23.55
CA SER A 195 -1.54 -20.81 -22.44
C SER A 195 -0.84 -20.50 -21.14
N GLY A 196 -1.55 -19.86 -20.23
CA GLY A 196 -0.99 -19.47 -18.95
C GLY A 196 -1.99 -18.72 -18.11
N GLY A 197 -1.49 -18.07 -17.07
CA GLY A 197 -2.30 -17.21 -16.24
C GLY A 197 -1.49 -16.52 -15.16
N VAL A 198 -2.12 -15.52 -14.55
CA VAL A 198 -1.54 -14.72 -13.47
C VAL A 198 -2.50 -14.67 -12.29
N GLY A 199 -1.96 -14.86 -11.10
CA GLY A 199 -2.62 -14.53 -9.84
C GLY A 199 -2.32 -13.08 -9.48
N ILE A 200 -3.36 -12.28 -9.25
CA ILE A 200 -3.30 -10.87 -8.91
C ILE A 200 -3.78 -10.72 -7.46
N PRO A 201 -2.88 -10.54 -6.48
CA PRO A 201 -3.25 -10.31 -5.09
C PRO A 201 -3.82 -8.90 -4.95
N ALA A 202 -5.12 -8.77 -4.62
CA ALA A 202 -5.76 -7.46 -4.59
C ALA A 202 -5.30 -6.59 -3.43
N GLU A 203 -4.79 -7.21 -2.36
CA GLU A 203 -4.26 -6.52 -1.18
C GLU A 203 -2.85 -5.95 -1.40
N LEU A 204 -2.03 -6.60 -2.23
CA LEU A 204 -0.68 -6.12 -2.53
C LEU A 204 -0.60 -5.32 -3.83
N PHE A 205 -1.64 -5.37 -4.68
CA PHE A 205 -1.65 -4.67 -5.96
C PHE A 205 -2.97 -3.94 -6.24
N ASP A 206 -2.85 -2.63 -6.42
CA ASP A 206 -3.99 -1.76 -6.74
C ASP A 206 -4.35 -1.77 -8.24
N GLY A 207 -3.63 -2.53 -9.06
CA GLY A 207 -3.98 -2.77 -10.45
C GLY A 207 -4.75 -4.07 -10.66
N GLY A 208 -4.84 -4.51 -11.91
CA GLY A 208 -5.38 -5.82 -12.30
C GLY A 208 -6.89 -5.95 -12.20
N ARG A 209 -7.62 -4.86 -11.94
CA ARG A 209 -9.10 -4.84 -11.91
C ARG A 209 -9.68 -4.86 -13.30
N ASN A 210 -9.11 -4.06 -14.19
CA ASN A 210 -9.37 -4.07 -15.62
C ASN A 210 -8.07 -4.45 -16.31
N VAL A 211 -8.10 -5.53 -17.09
CA VAL A 211 -6.92 -6.03 -17.79
C VAL A 211 -7.25 -6.37 -19.23
N GLU A 212 -6.22 -6.51 -20.05
CA GLU A 212 -6.30 -7.01 -21.41
C GLU A 212 -5.25 -8.10 -21.59
N ILE A 213 -5.63 -9.21 -22.23
CA ILE A 213 -4.65 -10.22 -22.66
C ILE A 213 -4.17 -9.81 -24.04
N ALA A 214 -2.87 -9.67 -24.21
CA ALA A 214 -2.22 -9.34 -25.48
C ALA A 214 -1.41 -10.54 -25.98
N PHE A 215 -1.63 -10.94 -27.22
CA PHE A 215 -0.95 -12.03 -27.90
C PHE A 215 -0.06 -11.46 -29.00
N GLU A 216 1.25 -11.52 -28.78
CA GLU A 216 2.27 -11.04 -29.70
C GLU A 216 2.77 -12.19 -30.57
N LEU A 217 2.79 -11.94 -31.88
CA LEU A 217 3.04 -12.92 -32.92
C LEU A 217 4.05 -12.37 -33.93
N TYR A 218 5.06 -13.16 -34.23
CA TYR A 218 5.93 -12.99 -35.39
C TYR A 218 5.69 -14.16 -36.33
N LEU A 219 5.08 -13.89 -37.49
CA LEU A 219 4.68 -14.92 -38.46
C LEU A 219 5.54 -14.80 -39.72
N LEU A 220 6.33 -15.83 -40.01
CA LEU A 220 7.19 -15.88 -41.19
C LEU A 220 6.53 -16.71 -42.29
N ALA A 221 6.13 -16.04 -43.36
CA ALA A 221 5.62 -16.66 -44.57
C ALA A 221 6.76 -17.29 -45.40
N PRO A 222 6.45 -18.24 -46.31
CA PRO A 222 7.41 -18.79 -47.24
C PRO A 222 8.08 -17.72 -48.12
N ILE A 223 9.32 -17.99 -48.53
CA ILE A 223 10.09 -17.09 -49.39
C ILE A 223 9.30 -16.71 -50.66
N GLY A 224 9.22 -15.39 -50.92
CA GLY A 224 8.51 -14.84 -52.08
C GLY A 224 7.02 -14.58 -51.87
N VAL A 225 6.53 -14.76 -50.64
CA VAL A 225 5.15 -14.49 -50.22
C VAL A 225 5.16 -13.36 -49.21
N TYR A 226 4.23 -12.40 -49.33
CA TYR A 226 4.23 -11.20 -48.49
C TYR A 226 2.89 -10.98 -47.79
N TRP A 227 2.94 -10.40 -46.60
CA TRP A 227 1.74 -10.04 -45.85
C TRP A 227 1.03 -8.84 -46.46
N GLY A 228 -0.27 -8.99 -46.71
CA GLY A 228 -1.11 -8.04 -47.42
C GLY A 228 -1.90 -7.10 -46.50
N GLY A 229 -2.32 -7.57 -45.34
CA GLY A 229 -3.01 -6.74 -44.38
C GLY A 229 -3.38 -7.45 -43.08
N CYS A 230 -3.66 -6.64 -42.07
CA CYS A 230 -4.24 -7.00 -40.78
C CYS A 230 -5.68 -6.50 -40.76
N PHE A 231 -6.64 -7.40 -40.75
CA PHE A 231 -8.07 -7.08 -40.84
C PHE A 231 -8.82 -7.49 -39.56
N PRO A 232 -10.03 -6.95 -39.32
CA PRO A 232 -10.76 -7.20 -38.08
C PRO A 232 -10.84 -8.68 -37.71
N ILE A 233 -10.54 -8.99 -36.46
CA ILE A 233 -10.65 -10.33 -35.88
C ILE A 233 -11.83 -10.30 -34.90
N PRO A 234 -12.83 -11.18 -35.04
CA PRO A 234 -13.97 -11.19 -34.13
C PRO A 234 -13.53 -11.29 -32.65
N GLY A 235 -13.94 -10.31 -31.84
CA GLY A 235 -13.63 -10.28 -30.40
C GLY A 235 -12.22 -9.82 -30.03
N LEU A 236 -11.34 -9.52 -31.00
CA LEU A 236 -9.99 -9.03 -30.76
C LEU A 236 -9.76 -7.66 -31.44
N ARG A 237 -8.71 -6.95 -31.02
CA ARG A 237 -8.25 -5.68 -31.60
C ARG A 237 -6.75 -5.70 -31.84
N TYR A 238 -6.27 -5.04 -32.89
CA TYR A 238 -4.83 -4.85 -33.06
C TYR A 238 -4.30 -3.81 -32.08
N LEU A 239 -3.18 -4.13 -31.45
CA LEU A 239 -2.30 -3.20 -30.73
C LEU A 239 -1.06 -2.88 -31.57
N LEU A 240 -0.67 -3.81 -32.46
CA LEU A 240 0.41 -3.63 -33.42
C LEU A 240 0.10 -4.38 -34.71
N CYS A 241 0.50 -3.80 -35.84
CA CYS A 241 0.54 -4.46 -37.14
C CYS A 241 1.65 -3.82 -37.98
N GLU A 242 2.73 -4.58 -38.16
CA GLU A 242 3.95 -4.20 -38.87
C GLU A 242 4.43 -5.36 -39.77
N GLY A 243 5.28 -5.06 -40.76
CA GLY A 243 5.76 -6.07 -41.71
C GLY A 243 4.85 -6.32 -42.91
N LEU A 244 3.89 -5.43 -43.18
CA LEU A 244 3.12 -5.50 -44.42
C LEU A 244 4.05 -5.28 -45.63
N GLY A 245 3.93 -6.14 -46.64
CA GLY A 245 4.78 -6.14 -47.83
C GLY A 245 6.11 -6.85 -47.66
N THR A 246 6.37 -7.44 -46.48
CA THR A 246 7.49 -8.35 -46.23
C THR A 246 6.95 -9.76 -45.95
N ASP A 247 7.86 -10.72 -45.83
CA ASP A 247 7.55 -12.11 -45.47
C ASP A 247 7.47 -12.35 -43.96
N LEU A 248 7.81 -11.35 -43.14
CA LEU A 248 7.71 -11.39 -41.68
C LEU A 248 6.66 -10.39 -41.20
N LEU A 249 5.54 -10.89 -40.67
CA LEU A 249 4.54 -10.07 -40.01
C LEU A 249 4.80 -10.03 -38.51
N HIS A 250 4.75 -8.84 -37.92
CA HIS A 250 4.72 -8.64 -36.48
C HIS A 250 3.38 -8.02 -36.09
N ILE A 251 2.56 -8.78 -35.37
CA ILE A 251 1.29 -8.31 -34.84
C ILE A 251 1.22 -8.50 -33.34
N VAL A 252 0.44 -7.64 -32.72
CA VAL A 252 -0.03 -7.84 -31.35
C VAL A 252 -1.53 -7.68 -31.38
N VAL A 253 -2.26 -8.70 -30.93
CA VAL A 253 -3.72 -8.67 -30.83
C VAL A 253 -4.14 -8.73 -29.37
N GLY A 254 -5.09 -7.89 -28.99
CA GLY A 254 -5.61 -7.80 -27.63
C GLY A 254 -7.07 -8.21 -27.55
N THR A 255 -7.48 -8.75 -26.41
CA THR A 255 -8.89 -9.07 -26.12
C THR A 255 -9.79 -7.85 -25.94
N GLY A 256 -9.22 -6.65 -25.88
CA GLY A 256 -9.87 -5.51 -25.24
C GLY A 256 -9.89 -5.63 -23.70
N PRO A 257 -10.19 -4.53 -22.99
CA PRO A 257 -10.22 -4.52 -21.54
C PRO A 257 -11.39 -5.36 -21.01
N PHE A 258 -11.15 -6.09 -19.93
CA PHE A 258 -12.17 -6.82 -19.19
C PHE A 258 -11.93 -6.75 -17.68
N GLY A 259 -13.02 -6.85 -16.92
CA GLY A 259 -12.97 -6.91 -15.47
C GLY A 259 -12.52 -8.28 -14.96
N THR A 260 -11.60 -8.30 -13.99
CA THR A 260 -11.20 -9.55 -13.31
C THR A 260 -12.14 -9.96 -12.18
N GLY A 261 -13.04 -9.05 -11.78
CA GLY A 261 -13.97 -9.24 -10.65
C GLY A 261 -13.42 -8.73 -9.31
N LEU A 262 -12.17 -8.27 -9.27
CA LEU A 262 -11.60 -7.60 -8.11
C LEU A 262 -12.39 -6.34 -7.77
N GLN A 263 -12.75 -6.20 -6.50
CA GLN A 263 -13.33 -4.96 -5.99
C GLN A 263 -12.25 -3.86 -5.87
N PRO A 264 -12.64 -2.57 -5.88
CA PRO A 264 -11.74 -1.48 -5.50
C PRO A 264 -11.00 -1.82 -4.19
N PRO A 265 -9.70 -1.48 -4.06
CA PRO A 265 -8.98 -1.82 -2.84
C PRO A 265 -9.66 -1.13 -1.66
N VAL A 266 -9.71 -1.79 -0.52
CA VAL A 266 -10.02 -1.09 0.73
C VAL A 266 -8.70 -0.76 1.39
N ILE A 267 -8.48 0.52 1.69
CA ILE A 267 -7.28 0.99 2.37
C ILE A 267 -7.36 0.45 3.79
N ARG A 268 -6.50 -0.54 4.08
CA ARG A 268 -6.30 -1.03 5.43
C ARG A 268 -5.67 0.04 6.29
N HIS A 269 -6.38 0.37 7.36
CA HIS A 269 -5.96 1.28 8.39
C HIS A 269 -5.63 0.51 9.67
N VAL A 270 -4.49 0.81 10.27
CA VAL A 270 -4.11 0.32 11.60
C VAL A 270 -3.86 1.54 12.49
N ALA A 271 -4.43 1.52 13.69
CA ALA A 271 -4.23 2.57 14.68
C ALA A 271 -3.35 2.04 15.81
N LEU A 272 -2.13 2.57 15.87
CA LEU A 272 -1.11 2.23 16.86
C LEU A 272 -0.94 3.37 17.85
N GLY A 273 -0.29 3.10 18.96
CA GLY A 273 0.18 4.10 19.89
C GLY A 273 -0.40 4.01 21.28
N ASP A 274 -0.41 5.15 21.96
CA ASP A 274 -0.78 5.26 23.36
C ASP A 274 -2.25 5.67 23.59
N SER A 275 -2.51 6.29 24.74
CA SER A 275 -3.82 6.77 25.16
C SER A 275 -4.45 7.76 24.18
N TYR A 276 -3.68 8.64 23.55
CA TYR A 276 -4.15 9.59 22.53
C TYR A 276 -4.53 8.91 21.21
N SER A 277 -4.00 7.71 20.93
CA SER A 277 -4.46 6.88 19.82
C SER A 277 -5.59 5.92 20.22
N SER A 278 -5.63 5.45 21.46
CA SER A 278 -6.69 4.56 21.95
C SER A 278 -8.04 5.25 22.04
N GLY A 279 -8.07 6.57 22.26
CA GLY A 279 -9.29 7.33 22.51
C GLY A 279 -9.63 7.53 23.99
N THR A 280 -8.65 7.40 24.89
CA THR A 280 -8.81 7.73 26.31
C THR A 280 -9.35 9.15 26.47
N GLY A 281 -10.27 9.40 27.41
CA GLY A 281 -10.92 10.70 27.57
C GLY A 281 -12.22 10.89 26.77
N ALA A 282 -12.58 9.92 25.93
CA ALA A 282 -13.84 9.95 25.17
C ALA A 282 -14.60 8.61 25.32
N PRO A 283 -15.29 8.36 26.44
CA PRO A 283 -16.09 7.15 26.63
C PRO A 283 -17.23 7.02 25.58
N PRO A 284 -17.77 5.81 25.35
CA PRO A 284 -17.51 4.56 26.07
C PRO A 284 -16.22 3.85 25.63
N TYR A 285 -15.66 3.03 26.50
CA TYR A 285 -14.48 2.19 26.20
C TYR A 285 -14.90 0.75 25.94
N SER A 286 -14.30 0.14 24.92
CA SER A 286 -14.50 -1.27 24.57
C SER A 286 -13.75 -2.24 25.50
N ASP A 287 -12.71 -1.75 26.17
CA ASP A 287 -11.96 -2.48 27.19
C ASP A 287 -11.43 -1.51 28.26
N ALA A 288 -11.20 -2.02 29.48
CA ALA A 288 -10.78 -1.20 30.62
C ALA A 288 -9.27 -0.95 30.68
N LEU A 289 -8.45 -1.83 30.10
CA LEU A 289 -6.98 -1.79 30.21
C LEU A 289 -6.40 -0.79 29.21
N CYS A 290 -6.69 -1.00 27.93
CA CYS A 290 -6.25 -0.16 26.83
C CYS A 290 -7.16 1.05 26.60
N ARG A 291 -8.36 1.07 27.18
CA ARG A 291 -9.31 2.20 27.11
C ARG A 291 -9.62 2.62 25.67
N ARG A 292 -9.82 1.64 24.80
CA ARG A 292 -10.09 1.85 23.37
C ARG A 292 -11.49 2.37 23.14
N SER A 293 -11.61 3.56 22.57
CA SER A 293 -12.88 4.22 22.29
C SER A 293 -13.21 4.23 20.79
N PRO A 294 -14.48 4.04 20.40
CA PRO A 294 -14.92 4.27 19.03
C PRO A 294 -14.75 5.74 18.58
N ALA A 295 -14.61 6.69 19.53
CA ALA A 295 -14.43 8.11 19.27
C ALA A 295 -12.96 8.54 19.12
N THR A 296 -12.00 7.60 19.08
CA THR A 296 -10.60 7.95 18.76
C THR A 296 -10.49 8.57 17.37
N PHE A 297 -9.54 9.50 17.20
CA PHE A 297 -9.31 10.18 15.93
C PHE A 297 -9.09 9.20 14.77
N SER A 298 -8.51 8.02 15.04
CA SER A 298 -8.27 7.02 14.00
C SER A 298 -9.56 6.41 13.46
N ASN A 299 -10.57 6.16 14.31
CA ASN A 299 -11.87 5.66 13.89
C ASN A 299 -12.69 6.72 13.13
N LEU A 300 -12.39 8.00 13.38
CA LEU A 300 -13.11 9.12 12.79
C LEU A 300 -12.57 9.51 11.40
N ILE A 301 -11.38 9.06 11.00
CA ILE A 301 -10.80 9.29 9.66
C ILE A 301 -11.47 8.35 8.63
N THR A 302 -12.72 8.63 8.30
CA THR A 302 -13.50 7.84 7.33
C THR A 302 -14.38 8.76 6.48
N GLY A 303 -14.94 8.21 5.39
CA GLY A 303 -16.11 8.73 4.66
C GLY A 303 -16.12 10.23 4.37
N THR A 304 -16.68 11.03 5.28
CA THR A 304 -16.80 12.48 5.16
C THR A 304 -15.46 13.22 5.21
N LEU A 305 -14.50 12.71 5.97
CA LEU A 305 -13.16 13.31 6.05
C LEU A 305 -12.26 12.87 4.89
N LEU A 306 -12.55 11.72 4.28
CA LEU A 306 -11.78 11.15 3.17
C LEU A 306 -12.70 10.77 2.00
N PRO A 307 -13.36 11.74 1.35
CA PRO A 307 -14.34 11.46 0.30
C PRO A 307 -13.70 10.71 -0.87
N GLY A 308 -14.31 9.60 -1.27
CA GLY A 308 -13.84 8.76 -2.38
C GLY A 308 -12.68 7.82 -2.05
N LEU A 309 -12.14 7.86 -0.83
CA LEU A 309 -11.16 6.89 -0.35
C LEU A 309 -11.87 5.80 0.47
N PRO A 310 -11.92 4.54 -0.02
CA PRO A 310 -12.49 3.43 0.73
C PRO A 310 -11.53 3.00 1.84
N VAL A 311 -11.50 3.72 2.97
CA VAL A 311 -10.71 3.35 4.15
C VAL A 311 -11.54 2.47 5.07
N ASP A 312 -11.00 1.32 5.47
CA ASP A 312 -11.63 0.44 6.45
C ASP A 312 -11.70 1.11 7.83
N ARG A 313 -12.57 0.60 8.69
CA ARG A 313 -12.40 0.84 10.14
C ARG A 313 -11.02 0.32 10.56
N PRO A 314 -10.25 1.10 11.36
CA PRO A 314 -8.92 0.69 11.72
C PRO A 314 -8.93 -0.58 12.56
N THR A 315 -7.91 -1.41 12.37
CA THR A 315 -7.50 -2.34 13.43
C THR A 315 -6.91 -1.50 14.56
N LEU A 316 -7.69 -1.31 15.63
CA LEU A 316 -7.33 -0.47 16.77
C LEU A 316 -6.48 -1.26 17.78
N ALA A 317 -5.15 -1.21 17.59
CA ALA A 317 -4.19 -1.86 18.48
C ALA A 317 -3.69 -0.93 19.59
N ALA A 318 -3.78 0.38 19.39
CA ALA A 318 -3.39 1.41 20.36
C ALA A 318 -3.94 1.12 21.76
N CYS A 319 -3.13 1.42 22.78
CA CYS A 319 -3.43 1.04 24.16
C CYS A 319 -2.98 2.14 25.12
N HIS A 320 -3.87 2.49 26.05
CA HIS A 320 -3.58 3.45 27.11
C HIS A 320 -2.27 3.11 27.84
N GLY A 321 -1.43 4.13 28.08
CA GLY A 321 -0.16 3.97 28.80
C GLY A 321 0.99 3.35 28.01
N ALA A 322 0.78 2.97 26.73
CA ALA A 322 1.81 2.34 25.92
C ALA A 322 3.04 3.24 25.77
N LYS A 323 4.22 2.63 25.87
CA LYS A 323 5.54 3.14 25.51
C LYS A 323 5.99 2.51 24.19
N THR A 324 7.12 2.98 23.64
CA THR A 324 7.68 2.39 22.41
C THR A 324 7.90 0.87 22.51
N ILE A 325 8.32 0.35 23.67
CA ILE A 325 8.54 -1.09 23.89
C ILE A 325 7.25 -1.93 23.77
N ASP A 326 6.09 -1.36 24.11
CA ASP A 326 4.79 -2.04 24.08
C ASP A 326 4.26 -2.23 22.65
N LEU A 327 4.91 -1.63 21.65
CA LEU A 327 4.63 -1.92 20.26
C LEU A 327 5.32 -3.23 19.83
N TYR A 328 6.48 -3.55 20.40
CA TYR A 328 7.26 -4.76 20.12
C TYR A 328 6.87 -5.95 21.01
N ALA A 329 6.31 -5.68 22.19
CA ALA A 329 5.99 -6.69 23.18
C ALA A 329 4.58 -6.51 23.74
N SER A 330 4.03 -7.56 24.32
CA SER A 330 2.73 -7.54 24.97
C SER A 330 2.75 -6.60 26.19
N GLN A 331 1.89 -5.56 26.18
CA GLN A 331 1.75 -4.61 27.29
C GLN A 331 1.00 -5.22 28.49
N HIS A 332 0.02 -6.07 28.22
CA HIS A 332 -0.82 -6.73 29.22
C HIS A 332 -1.09 -8.18 28.82
N PRO A 333 -1.33 -9.10 29.78
CA PRO A 333 -1.77 -10.45 29.46
C PRO A 333 -2.99 -10.45 28.52
N GLY A 334 -2.85 -11.08 27.36
CA GLY A 334 -3.90 -11.14 26.34
C GLY A 334 -3.98 -9.93 25.40
N VAL A 335 -3.11 -8.92 25.55
CA VAL A 335 -2.94 -7.82 24.59
C VAL A 335 -1.68 -8.09 23.77
N PRO A 336 -1.80 -8.42 22.46
CA PRO A 336 -0.62 -8.70 21.63
C PRO A 336 0.25 -7.44 21.44
N PRO A 337 1.53 -7.60 21.07
CA PRO A 337 2.34 -6.51 20.53
C PRO A 337 1.57 -5.72 19.47
N GLN A 338 1.63 -4.39 19.50
CA GLN A 338 0.83 -3.60 18.57
C GLN A 338 1.29 -3.74 17.11
N LEU A 339 2.58 -4.02 16.87
CA LEU A 339 3.10 -4.24 15.51
C LEU A 339 2.48 -5.47 14.82
N ASP A 340 2.00 -6.46 15.58
CA ASP A 340 1.29 -7.63 15.03
C ASP A 340 -0.01 -7.26 14.28
N ALA A 341 -0.53 -6.04 14.48
CA ALA A 341 -1.66 -5.53 13.74
C ALA A 341 -1.31 -5.06 12.32
N ILE A 342 -0.03 -4.80 12.03
CA ILE A 342 0.42 -4.40 10.70
C ILE A 342 0.50 -5.64 9.81
N GLN A 343 -0.07 -5.53 8.61
CA GLN A 343 0.04 -6.54 7.58
C GLN A 343 0.77 -5.93 6.36
N PRO A 344 1.37 -6.75 5.48
CA PRO A 344 2.09 -6.24 4.30
C PRO A 344 1.26 -5.36 3.36
N HIS A 345 -0.08 -5.42 3.46
CA HIS A 345 -1.02 -4.61 2.70
C HIS A 345 -1.60 -3.42 3.49
N THR A 346 -1.13 -3.15 4.71
CA THR A 346 -1.50 -1.96 5.48
C THR A 346 -1.00 -0.71 4.76
N ARG A 347 -1.94 0.13 4.30
CA ARG A 347 -1.64 1.36 3.54
C ARG A 347 -1.75 2.63 4.39
N LEU A 348 -2.40 2.57 5.54
CA LEU A 348 -2.49 3.69 6.46
C LEU A 348 -2.20 3.22 7.89
N VAL A 349 -1.24 3.87 8.55
CA VAL A 349 -1.03 3.73 9.99
C VAL A 349 -1.15 5.11 10.62
N THR A 350 -1.90 5.23 11.71
CA THR A 350 -1.92 6.42 12.56
C THR A 350 -1.26 6.11 13.90
N LEU A 351 -0.45 7.04 14.41
CA LEU A 351 0.36 6.81 15.60
C LEU A 351 0.51 8.09 16.45
N THR A 352 0.35 7.92 17.76
CA THR A 352 0.83 8.84 18.82
C THR A 352 1.63 7.99 19.82
N ILE A 353 2.89 8.32 20.07
CA ILE A 353 3.75 7.57 20.98
C ILE A 353 4.96 8.42 21.42
N GLY A 354 5.59 8.06 22.54
CA GLY A 354 6.77 8.73 23.09
C GLY A 354 6.50 9.56 24.36
N GLY A 355 5.26 9.98 24.61
CA GLY A 355 4.90 10.74 25.81
C GLY A 355 5.09 9.94 27.10
N ASN A 356 4.73 8.65 27.09
CA ASN A 356 4.90 7.75 28.22
C ASN A 356 6.37 7.35 28.43
N ASP A 357 7.17 7.28 27.37
CA ASP A 357 8.62 7.07 27.43
C ASP A 357 9.33 8.23 28.16
N LEU A 358 8.84 9.45 27.98
CA LEU A 358 9.28 10.66 28.70
C LEU A 358 8.68 10.80 30.12
N GLY A 359 7.77 9.90 30.52
CA GLY A 359 7.12 9.94 31.83
C GLY A 359 6.15 11.11 32.03
N PHE A 360 5.54 11.64 30.96
CA PHE A 360 4.69 12.84 31.03
C PHE A 360 3.57 12.76 32.05
N ALA A 361 2.87 11.62 32.15
CA ALA A 361 1.77 11.46 33.09
C ALA A 361 2.21 11.68 34.55
N ALA A 362 3.36 11.13 34.94
CA ALA A 362 3.92 11.31 36.27
C ALA A 362 4.38 12.76 36.51
N LYS A 363 5.00 13.39 35.50
CA LYS A 363 5.44 14.79 35.56
C LYS A 363 4.27 15.76 35.71
N LEU A 364 3.21 15.58 34.92
CA LEU A 364 1.96 16.35 35.02
C LEU A 364 1.27 16.16 36.38
N THR A 365 1.21 14.92 36.87
CA THR A 365 0.67 14.62 38.19
C THR A 365 1.48 15.32 39.29
N GLY A 366 2.82 15.30 39.18
CA GLY A 366 3.71 15.99 40.12
C GLY A 366 3.48 17.50 40.15
N CYS A 367 3.41 18.15 38.98
CA CYS A 367 3.06 19.57 38.86
C CYS A 367 1.72 19.87 39.56
N TYR A 368 0.68 19.08 39.23
CA TYR A 368 -0.67 19.34 39.73
C TYR A 368 -0.82 19.11 41.24
N LEU A 369 -0.09 18.14 41.82
CA LEU A 369 -0.12 17.85 43.25
C LEU A 369 0.80 18.77 44.08
N GLY A 370 1.39 19.81 43.46
CA GLY A 370 2.10 20.88 44.17
C GLY A 370 3.59 20.61 44.41
N ALA A 371 4.23 19.70 43.65
CA ALA A 371 5.68 19.77 43.51
C ALA A 371 6.00 20.93 42.57
N ASP A 372 6.85 21.88 42.99
CA ASP A 372 7.31 22.95 42.09
C ASP A 372 8.04 22.31 40.91
N CYS A 373 7.32 22.20 39.80
CA CYS A 373 7.80 21.57 38.59
C CYS A 373 8.38 22.61 37.61
N SER A 374 8.47 23.87 38.05
CA SER A 374 9.03 24.99 37.29
C SER A 374 10.40 25.44 37.81
N GLY A 375 10.74 25.17 39.07
CA GLY A 375 11.99 25.61 39.71
C GLY A 375 13.18 24.65 39.64
N GLY A 376 12.98 23.39 39.22
CA GLY A 376 14.01 22.32 39.25
C GLY A 376 14.81 22.11 37.96
N GLY A 377 14.54 22.87 36.90
CA GLY A 377 15.07 22.64 35.54
C GLY A 377 13.96 22.27 34.54
N PRO A 378 14.32 21.90 33.29
CA PRO A 378 13.31 21.55 32.28
C PRO A 378 12.59 20.25 32.67
N LEU A 379 11.25 20.21 32.49
CA LEU A 379 10.44 19.01 32.76
C LEU A 379 10.85 17.79 31.95
N VAL A 380 11.34 18.00 30.73
CA VAL A 380 11.97 16.97 29.91
C VAL A 380 13.40 17.40 29.59
N THR A 381 14.34 16.54 29.95
CA THR A 381 15.77 16.83 29.81
C THR A 381 16.22 16.59 28.37
N PRO A 382 17.29 17.27 27.89
CA PRO A 382 17.87 16.98 26.58
C PRO A 382 18.27 15.51 26.38
N GLN A 383 18.71 14.83 27.45
CA GLN A 383 19.07 13.42 27.42
C GLN A 383 17.85 12.52 27.20
N GLU A 384 16.76 12.73 27.93
CA GLU A 384 15.50 11.99 27.72
C GLU A 384 14.99 12.19 26.28
N LEU A 385 14.98 13.43 25.80
CA LEU A 385 14.54 13.75 24.44
C LEU A 385 15.40 13.04 23.39
N SER A 386 16.72 13.06 23.54
CA SER A 386 17.63 12.40 22.59
C SER A 386 17.45 10.88 22.56
N GLN A 387 17.27 10.25 23.73
CA GLN A 387 17.05 8.81 23.83
C GLN A 387 15.73 8.39 23.17
N VAL A 388 14.64 9.10 23.49
CA VAL A 388 13.32 8.80 22.90
C VAL A 388 13.31 9.09 21.41
N GLN A 389 13.96 10.15 20.93
CA GLN A 389 14.08 10.42 19.49
C GLN A 389 14.69 9.24 18.73
N VAL A 390 15.78 8.64 19.25
CA VAL A 390 16.43 7.47 18.63
C VAL A 390 15.48 6.27 18.57
N GLN A 391 14.74 6.01 19.65
CA GLN A 391 13.74 4.94 19.72
C GLN A 391 12.61 5.16 18.70
N LEU A 392 12.08 6.38 18.62
CA LEU A 392 11.02 6.74 17.69
C LEU A 392 11.48 6.60 16.23
N THR A 393 12.67 7.07 15.88
CA THR A 393 13.20 6.92 14.52
C THR A 393 13.34 5.44 14.13
N ALA A 394 13.82 4.59 15.04
CA ALA A 394 13.91 3.15 14.80
C ALA A 394 12.52 2.51 14.61
N LEU A 395 11.58 2.86 15.49
CA LEU A 395 10.19 2.39 15.44
C LEU A 395 9.49 2.79 14.14
N TYR A 396 9.61 4.05 13.71
CA TYR A 396 8.97 4.51 12.48
C TYR A 396 9.50 3.80 11.24
N ARG A 397 10.82 3.52 11.20
CA ARG A 397 11.43 2.71 10.13
C ARG A 397 10.91 1.27 10.16
N GLN A 398 10.79 0.66 11.34
CA GLN A 398 10.23 -0.69 11.49
C GLN A 398 8.78 -0.75 10.98
N ILE A 399 7.92 0.15 11.45
CA ILE A 399 6.52 0.24 11.01
C ILE A 399 6.45 0.36 9.48
N ARG A 400 7.25 1.26 8.89
CA ARG A 400 7.27 1.43 7.42
C ARG A 400 7.72 0.17 6.67
N ALA A 401 8.64 -0.60 7.24
CA ALA A 401 9.16 -1.82 6.65
C ALA A 401 8.13 -2.97 6.66
N GLU A 402 7.17 -2.95 7.58
CA GLU A 402 6.08 -3.94 7.68
C GLU A 402 4.82 -3.57 6.88
N MET A 403 4.67 -2.28 6.55
CA MET A 403 3.55 -1.76 5.76
C MET A 403 3.74 -1.97 4.25
N HIS A 404 2.65 -1.76 3.50
CA HIS A 404 2.71 -1.67 2.05
C HIS A 404 3.74 -0.62 1.57
N PRO A 405 4.48 -0.83 0.46
CA PRO A 405 5.47 0.13 -0.02
C PRO A 405 4.90 1.51 -0.32
N SER A 406 3.65 1.62 -0.79
CA SER A 406 3.00 2.93 -0.98
C SER A 406 2.36 3.51 0.29
N GLY A 407 2.29 2.73 1.37
CA GLY A 407 1.57 3.07 2.59
C GLY A 407 2.13 4.31 3.30
N LYS A 408 1.30 4.94 4.13
CA LYS A 408 1.61 6.19 4.83
C LYS A 408 1.50 5.99 6.34
N LEU A 409 2.59 6.31 7.04
CA LEU A 409 2.62 6.36 8.50
C LEU A 409 2.39 7.80 8.93
N MET A 410 1.21 8.08 9.49
CA MET A 410 0.82 9.39 10.02
C MET A 410 1.20 9.45 11.50
N VAL A 411 2.31 10.14 11.81
CA VAL A 411 2.81 10.34 13.18
C VAL A 411 2.29 11.67 13.70
N LEU A 412 1.30 11.61 14.57
CA LEU A 412 0.68 12.79 15.19
C LEU A 412 1.42 13.12 16.49
N SER A 413 1.92 14.36 16.62
CA SER A 413 2.40 14.86 17.92
C SER A 413 1.23 15.20 18.84
N TYR A 414 1.51 15.37 20.13
CA TYR A 414 0.48 15.63 21.12
C TYR A 414 -0.03 17.08 21.05
N PRO A 415 -1.34 17.31 21.19
CA PRO A 415 -1.87 18.66 21.35
C PRO A 415 -1.47 19.26 22.70
N ALA A 416 -1.15 20.55 22.70
CA ALA A 416 -1.01 21.30 23.95
C ALA A 416 -2.38 21.47 24.60
N VAL A 417 -2.60 20.80 25.73
CA VAL A 417 -3.88 20.85 26.47
C VAL A 417 -3.91 21.94 27.54
N VAL A 418 -2.75 22.29 28.10
CA VAL A 418 -2.63 23.37 29.10
C VAL A 418 -2.52 24.72 28.38
N PRO A 419 -3.21 25.78 28.87
CA PRO A 419 -3.11 27.12 28.29
C PRO A 419 -1.69 27.66 28.33
N ASN A 420 -1.24 28.17 27.19
CA ASN A 420 0.01 28.90 27.07
C ASN A 420 -0.20 30.33 27.58
N PRO A 421 0.45 30.77 28.67
CA PRO A 421 0.28 32.13 29.18
C PRO A 421 0.73 33.23 28.22
N ASP A 422 1.54 32.90 27.21
CA ASP A 422 2.01 33.86 26.19
C ASP A 422 1.12 33.90 24.93
N ASP A 423 0.12 33.03 24.82
CA ASP A 423 -0.76 32.99 23.65
C ASP A 423 -2.00 33.84 23.90
N SER A 424 -2.25 34.82 23.05
CA SER A 424 -3.44 35.68 23.15
C SER A 424 -4.76 34.92 22.94
N ALA A 425 -4.71 33.72 22.34
CA ALA A 425 -5.86 32.83 22.23
C ALA A 425 -6.22 32.13 23.56
N ASP A 426 -5.33 32.18 24.54
CA ASP A 426 -5.46 31.51 25.84
C ASP A 426 -5.58 32.56 26.96
N PRO A 427 -6.80 33.02 27.28
CA PRO A 427 -6.97 34.00 28.34
C PRO A 427 -6.52 33.43 29.70
N PRO A 428 -6.09 34.29 30.66
CA PRO A 428 -5.70 33.84 31.99
C PRO A 428 -6.78 32.94 32.61
N PRO A 429 -6.40 31.78 33.20
CA PRO A 429 -7.34 30.92 33.90
C PRO A 429 -8.07 31.71 34.98
N ALA A 430 -9.39 31.71 34.94
CA ALA A 430 -10.23 32.25 36.00
C ALA A 430 -11.06 31.10 36.60
N GLN A 431 -11.36 31.20 37.90
CA GLN A 431 -11.99 30.12 38.67
C GLN A 431 -13.34 29.68 38.09
N ASP A 432 -14.06 30.62 37.46
CA ASP A 432 -15.35 30.41 36.79
C ASP A 432 -15.24 29.57 35.51
N ARG A 433 -14.09 29.63 34.83
CA ARG A 433 -13.81 28.93 33.56
C ARG A 433 -13.03 27.64 33.74
N CYS A 434 -12.29 27.53 34.83
CA CYS A 434 -11.33 26.46 35.05
C CYS A 434 -11.12 26.24 36.55
N PRO A 435 -12.16 25.77 37.26
CA PRO A 435 -12.02 25.45 38.66
C PRO A 435 -10.85 24.48 38.83
N ASP A 436 -9.98 24.79 39.79
CA ASP A 436 -8.84 23.97 40.21
C ASP A 436 -7.65 23.84 39.25
N LEU A 437 -7.64 24.50 38.09
CA LEU A 437 -6.40 24.62 37.29
C LEU A 437 -5.56 25.83 37.74
N GLY A 438 -6.19 27.00 37.92
CA GLY A 438 -5.48 28.23 38.30
C GLY A 438 -4.92 28.23 39.73
N SER A 439 -5.49 27.41 40.62
CA SER A 439 -5.03 27.25 42.01
C SER A 439 -4.00 26.12 42.19
N ASN A 440 -3.95 25.14 41.28
CA ASN A 440 -3.08 23.97 41.38
C ASN A 440 -1.95 23.93 40.33
N LEU A 441 -2.06 24.72 39.25
CA LEU A 441 -0.99 24.95 38.28
C LEU A 441 -0.78 26.45 38.11
N ILE A 442 0.25 26.98 38.77
CA ILE A 442 0.60 28.39 38.66
C ILE A 442 1.15 28.69 37.26
N GLU A 443 1.26 29.98 36.92
CA GLU A 443 1.69 30.38 35.57
C GLU A 443 3.05 29.79 35.15
N SER A 444 4.04 29.75 36.04
CA SER A 444 5.36 29.18 35.75
C SER A 444 5.29 27.68 35.44
N GLU A 445 4.42 26.92 36.11
CA GLU A 445 4.22 25.50 35.86
C GLU A 445 3.50 25.28 34.53
N ARG A 446 2.50 26.11 34.19
CA ARG A 446 1.85 26.07 32.87
C ARG A 446 2.85 26.37 31.74
N ARG A 447 3.73 27.35 31.93
CA ARG A 447 4.84 27.64 31.00
C ARG A 447 5.78 26.44 30.86
N ALA A 448 6.15 25.81 31.96
CA ALA A 448 7.02 24.63 31.95
C ALA A 448 6.38 23.45 31.20
N ILE A 449 5.09 23.15 31.45
CA ILE A 449 4.33 22.10 30.75
C ILE A 449 4.21 22.39 29.26
N TYR A 450 3.90 23.64 28.90
CA TYR A 450 3.83 24.05 27.50
C TYR A 450 5.19 23.90 26.80
N ALA A 451 6.27 24.37 27.43
CA ALA A 451 7.63 24.23 26.91
C ALA A 451 8.03 22.76 26.71
N ALA A 452 7.66 21.88 27.64
CA ALA A 452 7.90 20.44 27.51
C ALA A 452 7.12 19.84 26.34
N THR A 453 5.87 20.25 26.13
CA THR A 453 5.07 19.85 24.96
C THR A 453 5.74 20.31 23.66
N VAL A 454 6.24 21.56 23.60
CA VAL A 454 6.99 22.09 22.45
C VAL A 454 8.27 21.30 22.19
N GLN A 455 9.01 20.94 23.23
CA GLN A 455 10.23 20.14 23.11
C GLN A 455 9.93 18.73 22.57
N THR A 456 8.85 18.12 23.06
CA THR A 456 8.38 16.80 22.61
C THR A 456 7.88 16.83 21.17
N ASP A 457 7.14 17.87 20.79
CA ASP A 457 6.70 18.11 19.41
C ASP A 457 7.88 18.16 18.43
N ARG A 458 8.92 18.95 18.79
CA ARG A 458 10.16 19.03 18.01
C ARG A 458 10.87 17.69 17.94
N MET A 459 11.01 16.98 19.06
CA MET A 459 11.63 15.65 19.09
C MET A 459 10.91 14.65 18.17
N ILE A 460 9.57 14.62 18.19
CA ILE A 460 8.77 13.74 17.31
C ILE A 460 8.97 14.12 15.84
N ARG A 461 8.91 15.41 15.51
CA ARG A 461 9.16 15.91 14.16
C ARG A 461 10.56 15.55 13.67
N ASP A 462 11.56 15.75 14.51
CA ASP A 462 12.96 15.48 14.19
C ASP A 462 13.18 13.96 14.05
N ALA A 463 12.48 13.13 14.82
CA ALA A 463 12.48 11.67 14.66
C ALA A 463 11.87 11.23 13.31
N VAL A 464 10.78 11.88 12.87
CA VAL A 464 10.17 11.66 11.55
C VAL A 464 11.15 12.06 10.44
N VAL A 465 11.75 13.25 10.52
CA VAL A 465 12.74 13.72 9.53
C VAL A 465 13.93 12.76 9.45
N ALA A 466 14.42 12.29 10.60
CA ALA A 466 15.54 11.36 10.66
C ALA A 466 15.25 10.00 10.01
N THR A 467 13.98 9.62 9.77
CA THR A 467 13.67 8.40 9.02
C THR A 467 14.18 8.44 7.58
N GLY A 468 14.24 9.63 6.97
CA GLY A 468 14.56 9.81 5.54
C GLY A 468 13.48 9.30 4.58
N ASP A 469 12.29 8.94 5.07
CA ASP A 469 11.19 8.40 4.27
C ASP A 469 10.03 9.40 4.21
N SER A 470 9.73 9.94 3.03
CA SER A 470 8.63 10.88 2.81
C SER A 470 7.24 10.29 3.06
N ARG A 471 7.14 8.97 3.23
CA ARG A 471 5.92 8.26 3.60
C ARG A 471 5.68 8.23 5.12
N VAL A 472 6.66 8.63 5.92
CA VAL A 472 6.48 8.94 7.35
C VAL A 472 6.12 10.41 7.46
N VAL A 473 4.85 10.67 7.73
CA VAL A 473 4.27 12.01 7.69
C VAL A 473 4.11 12.52 9.11
N TYR A 474 4.80 13.61 9.41
CA TYR A 474 4.61 14.35 10.64
C TYR A 474 3.29 15.12 10.59
N VAL A 475 2.44 14.92 11.59
CA VAL A 475 1.21 15.68 11.78
C VAL A 475 1.35 16.53 13.04
N ASN A 476 1.38 17.85 12.84
CA ASN A 476 1.48 18.82 13.95
C ASN A 476 0.21 18.80 14.79
N GLY A 477 0.32 18.33 16.03
CA GLY A 477 -0.70 18.39 17.06
C GLY A 477 -0.57 19.59 18.00
N LEU A 478 0.63 20.13 18.24
CA LEU A 478 0.92 21.16 19.24
C LEU A 478 -0.07 22.34 19.20
N GLU A 479 -0.29 22.90 18.01
CA GLU A 479 -1.16 24.06 17.81
C GLU A 479 -2.62 23.70 17.55
N LEU A 480 -2.94 22.41 17.45
CA LEU A 480 -4.28 21.94 17.09
C LEU A 480 -5.33 22.46 18.06
N PHE A 481 -5.02 22.52 19.35
CA PHE A 481 -5.97 22.93 20.40
C PHE A 481 -5.88 24.43 20.73
N ARG A 482 -5.14 25.24 19.97
CA ARG A 482 -5.04 26.68 20.22
C ARG A 482 -6.43 27.34 20.24
N GLY A 483 -6.77 28.04 21.32
CA GLY A 483 -8.11 28.61 21.53
C GLY A 483 -9.18 27.61 22.02
N HIS A 484 -8.83 26.33 22.18
CA HIS A 484 -9.65 25.25 22.74
C HIS A 484 -8.92 24.42 23.79
N ARG A 485 -7.77 24.91 24.27
CA ARG A 485 -7.04 24.36 25.42
C ARG A 485 -7.93 24.44 26.67
N LEU A 486 -7.51 23.83 27.78
CA LEU A 486 -8.26 23.93 29.03
C LEU A 486 -8.56 25.40 29.38
N CYS A 487 -9.62 25.67 30.13
CA CYS A 487 -10.03 27.04 30.49
C CYS A 487 -10.48 27.94 29.32
N SER A 488 -10.52 27.44 28.08
CA SER A 488 -11.04 28.20 26.93
C SER A 488 -12.53 28.53 27.09
N ALA A 489 -12.91 29.76 26.70
CA ALA A 489 -14.30 30.21 26.66
C ALA A 489 -15.07 29.68 25.43
N SER A 490 -14.36 29.26 24.37
CA SER A 490 -14.94 28.79 23.11
C SER A 490 -15.22 27.28 23.09
N GLY A 491 -15.20 26.65 24.27
CA GLY A 491 -15.27 25.20 24.45
C GLY A 491 -13.88 24.55 24.52
N VAL A 492 -13.76 23.52 25.34
CA VAL A 492 -12.51 22.80 25.60
C VAL A 492 -12.45 21.49 24.81
N TRP A 493 -11.29 21.17 24.24
CA TRP A 493 -11.04 19.95 23.47
C TRP A 493 -10.29 18.87 24.25
N ALA A 494 -9.97 19.15 25.51
CA ALA A 494 -9.38 18.20 26.44
C ALA A 494 -10.21 18.14 27.73
N ASN A 495 -10.11 17.01 28.41
CA ASN A 495 -10.60 16.85 29.77
C ASN A 495 -9.65 17.56 30.75
N GLY A 496 -10.19 18.31 31.69
CA GLY A 496 -9.44 18.77 32.87
C GLY A 496 -9.18 17.61 33.83
N LEU A 497 -8.94 17.90 35.11
CA LEU A 497 -8.96 16.84 36.12
C LEU A 497 -10.39 16.27 36.19
N THR A 498 -10.51 14.95 36.02
CA THR A 498 -11.82 14.29 35.93
C THR A 498 -11.82 12.92 36.61
N SER A 499 -13.00 12.35 36.83
CA SER A 499 -13.17 10.97 37.27
C SER A 499 -13.77 10.14 36.13
N PRO A 500 -13.11 9.06 35.68
CA PRO A 500 -11.87 8.49 36.24
C PRO A 500 -10.63 9.33 35.94
N LEU A 501 -9.67 9.36 36.88
CA LEU A 501 -8.45 10.17 36.78
C LEU A 501 -7.65 9.91 35.51
N ALA A 502 -7.67 8.68 35.00
CA ALA A 502 -6.98 8.30 33.78
C ALA A 502 -7.50 9.01 32.50
N ASP A 503 -8.65 9.68 32.55
CA ASP A 503 -9.15 10.54 31.45
C ASP A 503 -8.61 11.98 31.50
N SER A 504 -7.98 12.36 32.60
CA SER A 504 -7.50 13.73 32.79
C SER A 504 -6.44 14.08 31.76
N PHE A 505 -6.49 15.32 31.25
CA PHE A 505 -5.58 15.86 30.25
C PHE A 505 -5.59 15.18 28.87
N HIS A 506 -6.50 14.23 28.64
CA HIS A 506 -6.69 13.62 27.33
C HIS A 506 -7.73 14.36 26.50
N PRO A 507 -7.71 14.24 25.17
CA PRO A 507 -8.75 14.77 24.31
C PRO A 507 -10.13 14.24 24.70
N ASN A 508 -11.14 15.10 24.63
CA ASN A 508 -12.54 14.69 24.67
C ASN A 508 -13.05 14.45 23.24
N ALA A 509 -14.34 14.14 23.07
CA ALA A 509 -14.89 13.84 21.74
C ALA A 509 -14.66 14.96 20.70
N PRO A 510 -14.92 16.26 21.00
CA PRO A 510 -14.52 17.37 20.12
C PRO A 510 -13.02 17.40 19.78
N GLY A 511 -12.15 17.14 20.75
CA GLY A 511 -10.70 17.11 20.53
C GLY A 511 -10.26 15.99 19.58
N TYR A 512 -10.81 14.78 19.74
CA TYR A 512 -10.55 13.69 18.81
C TYR A 512 -11.08 13.96 17.40
N GLN A 513 -12.22 14.65 17.28
CA GLN A 513 -12.73 15.10 15.98
C GLN A 513 -11.78 16.10 15.32
N ALA A 514 -11.21 17.04 16.09
CA ALA A 514 -10.21 17.98 15.60
C ALA A 514 -8.93 17.26 15.15
N MET A 515 -8.47 16.27 15.91
CA MET A 515 -7.32 15.43 15.55
C MET A 515 -7.58 14.65 14.26
N ALA A 516 -8.76 14.05 14.10
CA ALA A 516 -9.13 13.32 12.90
C ALA A 516 -9.14 14.23 11.66
N THR A 517 -9.71 15.43 11.82
CA THR A 517 -9.74 16.46 10.78
C THR A 517 -8.33 16.87 10.37
N ARG A 518 -7.43 17.06 11.35
CA ARG A 518 -6.05 17.44 11.08
C ARG A 518 -5.28 16.36 10.33
N VAL A 519 -5.43 15.09 10.70
CA VAL A 519 -4.81 13.98 9.98
C VAL A 519 -5.34 13.90 8.55
N ALA A 520 -6.65 14.02 8.35
CA ALA A 520 -7.25 14.00 7.01
C ALA A 520 -6.76 15.15 6.12
N GLN A 521 -6.62 16.36 6.67
CA GLN A 521 -6.12 17.53 5.93
C GLN A 521 -4.70 17.38 5.38
N VAL A 522 -3.84 16.62 6.07
CA VAL A 522 -2.44 16.44 5.68
C VAL A 522 -2.14 15.04 5.14
N LEU A 523 -3.16 14.20 4.98
CA LEU A 523 -3.00 12.86 4.43
C LEU A 523 -2.60 12.98 2.95
N PRO A 524 -1.39 12.54 2.56
CA PRO A 524 -1.01 12.50 1.16
C PRO A 524 -1.81 11.42 0.40
N PRO A 525 -1.81 11.46 -0.95
CA PRO A 525 -2.43 10.41 -1.76
C PRO A 525 -1.93 9.01 -1.37
N LEU A 526 -2.88 8.07 -1.27
CA LEU A 526 -2.66 6.69 -0.83
C LEU A 526 -2.38 5.74 -1.99
#